data_AF-A0A7C4Q279-F1
#
_entry.id   AF-A0A7C4Q279-F1
#
_cell.length_a   1.000
_cell.length_b   1.000
_cell.length_c   1.000
_cell.angle_alpha   90.00
_cell.angle_beta   90.00
_cell.angle_gamma   90.00
#
_symmetry.space_group_name_H-M   'P 1'
#
loop_
_entity.id
_entity.type
_entity.pdbx_description
1 polymer ?
#
loop_
_entity_poly.entity_id
_entity_poly.type
_entity_poly.pdbx_seq_one_letter_code
_entity_poly.pdbx_strand_id
1 'polypeptide(L)'
;MGVLITINQILMAGVAITAFSLLLYSLTFNLRERVARSFAMILFCLVVIYSAESLASVAPRREELELWLRLQWVGIVFLPSAYLHFSDALLATTGKPSRGKRRWAIRLSYVLAVLFLAMLPLGLLVGELAADSQPAPYLKPVLGTDLFMLVYFVSIGMAWYNFVRAFRRSATGTSKRRIGYLLVGSIAPVLGSFPFLLFSSNFAAQHRLTFWVFSVLTNFLVGGLVVMMAYSVAFFGVALPDRTIKSRLFKWILRGPVTASITLALTTILRRAGELYGLPYNALVPIVMVATILTGQYLVTLTFPMLERWLFYGKDKDEIEVLRNLEQRLITRNDLRQFLEMILAAVCDRLQVRGAYVAALKSEGLEIVVRVGKTFFDEDQNPVDLESVIRANHLSLEMFNWGDDILIPLVDQDEEGAPDLIGLLGITGAAGMRLDEDQIQVINNFSERVLLALKDRRLQEGVFRSISELATKAAYIQQLQAAGRYDQSGLLSDEIPLAAADFSQWVKDALSHYWGGPKLTESPLTKLKIVQAMLSRYDGNTSNALRAILREAIERVRPEGERRFTGEWVLYNILEMKFLEGKKVREIAMRLAMSEADLYRKQRVAIEAVAKAILEMETQNGHTNELPKSE
;
A
#
# COMPACT_ATOMS: atom_id res chain seq x y z
N MET A 1 11.04 47.83 5.99
CA MET A 1 11.36 46.94 7.13
C MET A 1 10.17 46.06 7.52
N GLY A 2 8.96 46.61 7.75
CA GLY A 2 7.78 45.81 8.11
C GLY A 2 7.40 44.69 7.14
N VAL A 3 7.61 44.88 5.83
CA VAL A 3 7.37 43.83 4.81
C VAL A 3 8.27 42.61 5.04
N LEU A 4 9.58 42.81 5.25
CA LEU A 4 10.55 41.73 5.51
C LEU A 4 10.23 40.95 6.79
N ILE A 5 9.80 41.65 7.85
CA ILE A 5 9.37 41.01 9.10
C ILE A 5 8.13 40.13 8.83
N THR A 6 7.17 40.64 8.07
CA THR A 6 5.96 39.88 7.70
C THR A 6 6.32 38.62 6.90
N ILE A 7 7.20 38.75 5.91
CA ILE A 7 7.67 37.61 5.09
C ILE A 7 8.35 36.58 5.99
N ASN A 8 9.20 37.02 6.90
CA ASN A 8 9.88 36.14 7.85
C ASN A 8 8.89 35.41 8.77
N GLN A 9 7.88 36.10 9.32
CA GLN A 9 6.81 35.50 10.13
C GLN A 9 6.03 34.43 9.35
N ILE A 10 5.64 34.75 8.11
CA ILE A 10 4.95 33.81 7.21
C ILE A 10 5.84 32.59 6.92
N LEU A 11 7.15 32.79 6.69
CA LEU A 11 8.09 31.70 6.45
C LEU A 11 8.31 30.82 7.69
N MET A 12 8.46 31.40 8.88
CA MET A 12 8.58 30.64 10.14
C MET A 12 7.36 29.74 10.37
N ALA A 13 6.16 30.30 10.22
CA ALA A 13 4.93 29.52 10.28
C ALA A 13 4.84 28.48 9.16
N GLY A 14 5.31 28.80 7.95
CA GLY A 14 5.40 27.88 6.83
C GLY A 14 6.34 26.69 7.10
N VAL A 15 7.48 26.92 7.76
CA VAL A 15 8.39 25.85 8.22
C VAL A 15 7.70 24.99 9.28
N ALA A 16 6.99 25.57 10.24
CA ALA A 16 6.22 24.82 11.24
C ALA A 16 5.15 23.92 10.58
N ILE A 17 4.36 24.47 9.65
CA ILE A 17 3.36 23.75 8.87
C ILE A 17 4.00 22.61 8.07
N THR A 18 5.13 22.88 7.43
CA THR A 18 5.87 21.89 6.63
C THR A 18 6.37 20.75 7.51
N ALA A 19 7.03 21.07 8.62
CA ALA A 19 7.53 20.10 9.58
C ALA A 19 6.38 19.25 10.18
N PHE A 20 5.24 19.88 10.50
CA PHE A 20 4.07 19.20 11.05
C PHE A 20 3.43 18.26 10.04
N SER A 21 3.28 18.70 8.79
CA SER A 21 2.73 17.83 7.75
C SER A 21 3.65 16.65 7.41
N LEU A 22 4.97 16.87 7.39
CA LEU A 22 5.95 15.79 7.20
C LEU A 22 5.99 14.86 8.42
N LEU A 23 5.71 15.38 9.61
CA LEU A 23 5.56 14.57 10.83
C LEU A 23 4.38 13.61 10.67
N LEU A 24 3.22 14.11 10.27
CA LEU A 24 2.04 13.28 9.98
C LEU A 24 2.31 12.25 8.89
N TYR A 25 3.02 12.64 7.83
CA TYR A 25 3.46 11.70 6.79
C TYR A 25 4.33 10.57 7.36
N SER A 26 5.36 10.93 8.13
CA SER A 26 6.29 9.96 8.73
C SER A 26 5.58 9.00 9.69
N LEU A 27 4.65 9.52 10.51
CA LEU A 27 3.82 8.75 11.43
C LEU A 27 2.84 7.81 10.69
N THR A 28 2.39 8.14 9.48
CA THR A 28 1.41 7.30 8.77
C THR A 28 2.07 6.15 8.03
N PHE A 29 3.21 6.38 7.38
CA PHE A 29 3.73 5.43 6.40
C PHE A 29 4.94 4.59 6.88
N ASN A 30 5.77 5.10 7.82
CA ASN A 30 7.10 4.53 8.08
C ASN A 30 7.40 4.18 9.55
N LEU A 31 6.41 4.14 10.45
CA LEU A 31 6.62 3.98 11.91
C LEU A 31 7.35 2.72 12.38
N ARG A 32 7.27 1.63 11.58
CA ARG A 32 7.95 0.37 11.90
C ARG A 32 9.48 0.51 11.85
N GLU A 33 9.97 1.46 11.05
CA GLU A 33 11.40 1.68 10.87
C GLU A 33 12.04 2.60 11.91
N ARG A 34 13.26 2.23 12.33
CA ARG A 34 14.01 3.01 13.33
C ARG A 34 14.42 4.38 12.80
N VAL A 35 14.81 4.46 11.53
CA VAL A 35 15.23 5.70 10.86
C VAL A 35 14.07 6.69 10.80
N ALA A 36 12.89 6.25 10.38
CA ALA A 36 11.70 7.10 10.28
C ALA A 36 11.19 7.55 11.65
N ARG A 37 11.21 6.68 12.66
CA ARG A 37 10.81 7.04 14.04
C ARG A 37 11.73 8.09 14.65
N SER A 38 13.04 7.94 14.48
CA SER A 38 14.00 8.92 14.97
C SER A 38 13.93 10.24 14.18
N PHE A 39 13.65 10.20 12.87
CA PHE A 39 13.35 11.39 12.09
C PHE A 39 12.06 12.09 12.53
N ALA A 40 11.01 11.34 12.89
CA ALA A 40 9.77 11.91 13.43
C ALA A 40 10.03 12.69 14.73
N MET A 41 10.97 12.25 15.59
CA MET A 41 11.37 13.01 16.77
C MET A 41 12.03 14.35 16.41
N ILE A 42 12.86 14.38 15.36
CA ILE A 42 13.45 15.64 14.86
C ILE A 42 12.34 16.58 14.35
N LEU A 43 11.42 16.06 13.54
CA LEU A 43 10.29 16.85 13.03
C LEU A 43 9.41 17.39 14.16
N PHE A 44 9.14 16.59 15.19
CA PHE A 44 8.41 17.06 16.38
C PHE A 44 9.13 18.21 17.08
N CYS A 45 10.45 18.10 17.29
CA CYS A 45 11.24 19.19 17.87
C CYS A 45 11.14 20.46 17.00
N LEU A 46 11.26 20.33 15.68
CA LEU A 46 11.11 21.46 14.74
C LEU A 46 9.72 22.09 14.79
N VAL A 47 8.65 21.29 14.88
CA VAL A 47 7.29 21.81 15.03
C VAL A 47 7.18 22.66 16.30
N VAL A 48 7.69 22.16 17.43
CA VAL A 48 7.66 22.91 18.70
C VAL A 48 8.45 24.22 18.58
N ILE A 49 9.66 24.17 18.04
CA ILE A 49 10.53 25.35 17.86
C ILE A 49 9.84 26.40 17.00
N TYR A 50 9.44 26.04 15.77
CA TYR A 50 8.92 27.01 14.81
C TYR A 50 7.49 27.46 15.11
N SER A 51 6.66 26.62 15.75
CA SER A 51 5.33 27.06 16.21
C SER A 51 5.45 28.07 17.34
N ALA A 52 6.32 27.79 18.31
CA ALA A 52 6.55 28.68 19.44
C ALA A 52 7.17 30.02 18.97
N GLU A 53 8.14 29.99 18.07
CA GLU A 53 8.74 31.19 17.49
C GLU A 53 7.74 32.00 16.65
N SER A 54 6.92 31.35 15.83
CA SER A 54 5.87 32.01 15.08
C SER A 54 4.86 32.71 15.99
N LEU A 55 4.46 32.07 17.10
CA LEU A 55 3.51 32.65 18.06
C LEU A 55 4.15 33.77 18.89
N ALA A 56 5.40 33.60 19.31
CA ALA A 56 6.19 34.63 19.98
C ALA A 56 6.28 35.91 19.12
N SER A 57 6.48 35.77 17.81
CA SER A 57 6.64 36.90 16.89
C SER A 57 5.38 37.78 16.71
N VAL A 58 4.21 37.30 17.13
CA VAL A 58 2.91 38.00 17.02
C VAL A 58 2.28 38.27 18.40
N ALA A 59 2.92 37.82 19.49
CA ALA A 59 2.39 37.94 20.84
C ALA A 59 2.27 39.43 21.28
N PRO A 60 1.08 39.90 21.67
CA PRO A 60 0.86 41.29 22.07
C PRO A 60 1.31 41.58 23.51
N ARG A 61 1.32 40.57 24.39
CA ARG A 61 1.67 40.71 25.82
C ARG A 61 3.07 40.17 26.11
N ARG A 62 3.80 40.84 27.01
CA ARG A 62 5.15 40.41 27.44
C ARG A 62 5.16 39.01 28.07
N GLU A 63 4.14 38.67 28.86
CA GLU A 63 4.01 37.35 29.49
C GLU A 63 3.78 36.24 28.45
N GLU A 64 2.94 36.50 27.44
CA GLU A 64 2.69 35.55 26.35
C GLU A 64 3.95 35.35 25.51
N LEU A 65 4.67 36.43 25.21
CA LEU A 65 5.96 36.38 24.50
C LEU A 65 6.99 35.52 25.26
N GLU A 66 7.12 35.74 26.57
CA GLU A 66 8.02 34.94 27.41
C GLU A 66 7.64 33.46 27.45
N LEU A 67 6.34 33.16 27.59
CA LEU A 67 5.83 31.80 27.57
C LEU A 67 6.19 31.08 26.26
N TRP A 68 5.94 31.71 25.12
CA TRP A 68 6.26 31.12 23.82
C TRP A 68 7.77 30.92 23.62
N LEU A 69 8.59 31.90 24.02
CA LEU A 69 10.06 31.74 23.96
C LEU A 69 10.55 30.62 24.88
N ARG A 70 9.98 30.46 26.09
CA ARG A 70 10.29 29.33 26.99
C ARG A 70 9.81 28.00 26.40
N LEU A 71 8.65 27.95 25.76
CA LEU A 71 8.13 26.75 25.09
C LEU A 71 9.04 26.32 23.92
N GLN A 72 9.58 27.29 23.19
CA GLN A 72 10.52 27.03 22.10
C GLN A 72 11.75 26.22 22.57
N TRP A 73 12.26 26.53 23.76
CA TRP A 73 13.40 25.83 24.37
C TRP A 73 13.13 24.35 24.63
N VAL A 74 11.87 23.94 24.83
CA VAL A 74 11.51 22.51 24.93
C VAL A 74 11.96 21.76 23.68
N GLY A 75 11.68 22.30 22.49
CA GLY A 75 12.10 21.69 21.24
C GLY A 75 13.63 21.75 21.04
N ILE A 76 14.26 22.86 21.41
CA ILE A 76 15.73 23.05 21.30
C ILE A 76 16.47 22.02 22.18
N VAL A 77 15.98 21.77 23.41
CA VAL A 77 16.63 20.87 24.37
C VAL A 77 16.63 19.41 23.90
N PHE A 78 15.55 18.95 23.25
CA PHE A 78 15.47 17.57 22.76
C PHE A 78 16.13 17.36 21.38
N LEU A 79 16.36 18.42 20.61
CA LEU A 79 16.87 18.34 19.24
C LEU A 79 18.22 17.60 19.14
N PRO A 80 19.25 17.86 19.97
CA PRO A 80 20.54 17.17 19.87
C PRO A 80 20.44 15.67 20.14
N SER A 81 19.60 15.27 21.10
CA SER A 81 19.35 13.87 21.44
C SER A 81 18.62 13.14 20.32
N ALA A 82 17.61 13.79 19.72
CA ALA A 82 16.93 13.26 18.54
C ALA A 82 17.90 13.08 17.36
N TYR A 83 18.83 14.03 17.16
CA TYR A 83 19.87 13.97 16.14
C TYR A 83 20.85 12.82 16.33
N LEU A 84 21.36 12.64 17.55
CA LEU A 84 22.23 11.51 17.88
C LEU A 84 21.54 10.18 17.63
N HIS A 85 20.29 10.06 18.07
CA HIS A 85 19.46 8.87 17.84
C HIS A 85 19.24 8.61 16.34
N PHE A 86 18.93 9.64 15.56
CA PHE A 86 18.76 9.53 14.12
C PHE A 86 20.05 9.13 13.39
N SER A 87 21.20 9.68 13.80
CA SER A 87 22.52 9.33 13.26
C SER A 87 22.90 7.87 13.53
N ASP A 88 22.54 7.35 14.71
CA ASP A 88 22.72 5.94 15.05
C ASP A 88 21.84 5.05 14.17
N ALA A 89 20.55 5.39 14.07
CA ALA A 89 19.60 4.64 13.25
C ALA A 89 20.06 4.57 11.78
N LEU A 90 20.54 5.67 11.22
CA LEU A 90 21.08 5.70 9.86
C LEU A 90 22.33 4.82 9.73
N LEU A 91 23.28 4.94 10.66
CA LEU A 91 24.52 4.16 10.60
C LEU A 91 24.25 2.65 10.74
N ALA A 92 23.21 2.25 11.48
CA ALA A 92 22.79 0.86 11.58
C ALA A 92 22.40 0.26 10.21
N THR A 93 21.82 1.05 9.31
CA THR A 93 21.48 0.59 7.93
C THR A 93 22.70 0.22 7.09
N THR A 94 23.91 0.62 7.49
CA THR A 94 25.18 0.30 6.78
C THR A 94 25.88 -0.95 7.33
N GLY A 95 25.14 -1.85 7.99
CA GLY A 95 25.66 -3.09 8.58
C GLY A 95 26.47 -2.89 9.87
N LYS A 96 26.35 -1.73 10.53
CA LYS A 96 26.96 -1.46 11.85
C LYS A 96 25.90 -1.16 12.92
N PRO A 97 25.17 -2.19 13.39
CA PRO A 97 24.20 -2.02 14.46
C PRO A 97 24.89 -1.49 15.74
N SER A 98 24.17 -0.65 16.48
CA SER A 98 24.64 0.00 17.70
C SER A 98 25.00 -1.04 18.76
N ARG A 99 26.30 -1.18 19.08
CA ARG A 99 26.80 -2.02 20.19
C ARG A 99 27.09 -1.15 21.41
N GLY A 100 26.60 -1.58 22.58
CA GLY A 100 26.93 -1.07 23.93
C GLY A 100 27.07 0.45 24.06
N LYS A 101 28.30 0.95 23.93
CA LYS A 101 28.71 2.35 24.15
C LYS A 101 27.82 3.38 23.43
N ARG A 102 27.40 3.11 22.18
CA ARG A 102 26.59 4.06 21.40
C ARG A 102 25.13 4.14 21.89
N ARG A 103 24.54 3.03 22.35
CA ARG A 103 23.21 3.03 22.97
C ARG A 103 23.20 3.80 24.29
N TRP A 104 24.28 3.65 25.08
CA TRP A 104 24.45 4.40 26.32
C TRP A 104 24.63 5.90 26.06
N ALA A 105 25.38 6.30 25.02
CA ALA A 105 25.52 7.71 24.64
C ALA A 105 24.17 8.37 24.33
N ILE A 106 23.28 7.67 23.60
CA ILE A 106 21.93 8.18 23.28
C ILE A 106 21.05 8.26 24.53
N ARG A 107 21.09 7.23 25.40
CA ARG A 107 20.34 7.26 26.66
C ARG A 107 20.80 8.40 27.56
N LEU A 108 22.12 8.57 27.69
CA LEU A 108 22.72 9.66 28.46
C LEU A 108 22.32 11.02 27.89
N SER A 109 22.31 11.19 26.55
CA SER A 109 21.89 12.44 25.94
C SER A 109 20.42 12.76 26.23
N TYR A 110 19.52 11.76 26.21
CA TYR A 110 18.11 11.97 26.59
C TYR A 110 17.94 12.29 28.08
N VAL A 111 18.67 11.62 28.97
CA VAL A 111 18.67 11.93 30.42
C VAL A 111 19.12 13.37 30.65
N LEU A 112 20.18 13.79 29.96
CA LEU A 112 20.75 15.12 30.07
C LEU A 112 19.82 16.19 29.45
N ALA A 113 19.08 15.86 28.38
CA ALA A 113 18.00 16.71 27.87
C ALA A 113 16.86 16.88 28.89
N VAL A 114 16.44 15.81 29.57
CA VAL A 114 15.42 15.90 30.64
C VAL A 114 15.91 16.74 31.82
N LEU A 115 17.19 16.62 32.19
CA LEU A 115 17.81 17.46 33.22
C LEU A 115 17.73 18.96 32.85
N PHE A 116 18.12 19.32 31.62
CA PHE A 116 18.01 20.70 31.15
C PHE A 116 16.57 21.19 31.05
N LEU A 117 15.63 20.32 30.65
CA LEU A 117 14.21 20.65 30.66
C LEU A 117 13.72 20.96 32.07
N ALA A 118 14.16 20.21 33.09
CA ALA A 118 13.83 20.46 34.49
C ALA A 118 14.46 21.78 35.02
N MET A 119 15.59 22.20 34.47
CA MET A 119 16.23 23.50 34.79
C MET A 119 15.51 24.71 34.17
N LEU A 120 14.65 24.48 33.16
CA LEU A 120 13.93 25.53 32.43
C LEU A 120 12.91 26.30 33.31
N PRO A 121 11.98 25.66 34.07
CA PRO A 121 11.06 26.39 34.94
C PRO A 121 11.76 27.11 36.11
N LEU A 122 12.94 26.62 36.52
CA LEU A 122 13.74 27.18 37.61
C LEU A 122 14.50 28.45 37.21
N GLY A 123 14.46 28.87 35.93
CA GLY A 123 15.24 30.01 35.42
C GLY A 123 16.74 29.77 35.37
N LEU A 124 17.19 28.52 35.56
CA LEU A 124 18.61 28.15 35.57
C LEU A 124 19.16 27.88 34.17
N LEU A 125 18.29 27.46 33.24
CA LEU A 125 18.68 27.21 31.84
C LEU A 125 18.74 28.49 31.01
N VAL A 126 17.82 29.42 31.24
CA VAL A 126 17.60 30.61 30.43
C VAL A 126 17.14 31.76 31.33
N GLY A 127 17.67 32.96 31.12
CA GLY A 127 17.45 34.13 31.97
C GLY A 127 16.25 35.00 31.56
N GLU A 128 16.18 36.19 32.13
CA GLU A 128 15.08 37.15 31.94
C GLU A 128 14.88 37.56 30.47
N LEU A 129 13.63 37.91 30.13
CA LEU A 129 13.25 38.44 28.83
C LEU A 129 13.83 39.83 28.57
N ALA A 130 14.63 39.95 27.51
CA ALA A 130 15.02 41.24 26.94
C ALA A 130 13.97 41.69 25.92
N ALA A 131 12.88 42.30 26.39
CA ALA A 131 11.75 42.69 25.54
C ALA A 131 12.06 43.87 24.60
N ASP A 132 12.93 44.79 25.02
CA ASP A 132 13.20 46.05 24.32
C ASP A 132 14.52 46.03 23.49
N SER A 133 15.16 44.86 23.35
CA SER A 133 16.38 44.71 22.56
C SER A 133 16.10 44.55 21.07
N GLN A 134 16.73 45.38 20.25
CA GLN A 134 16.73 45.25 18.78
C GLN A 134 17.78 44.20 18.36
N PRO A 135 17.53 43.40 17.30
CA PRO A 135 16.44 43.48 16.33
C PRO A 135 15.19 42.63 16.64
N ALA A 136 15.24 41.73 17.62
CA ALA A 136 14.11 40.90 18.06
C ALA A 136 14.22 40.57 19.57
N PRO A 137 13.10 40.35 20.28
CA PRO A 137 13.14 39.96 21.69
C PRO A 137 13.76 38.58 21.86
N TYR A 138 14.59 38.42 22.88
CA TYR A 138 15.24 37.16 23.22
C TYR A 138 15.35 36.98 24.74
N LEU A 139 15.64 35.76 25.17
CA LEU A 139 15.90 35.45 26.58
C LEU A 139 17.42 35.51 26.85
N LYS A 140 17.82 36.19 27.93
CA LYS A 140 19.24 36.40 28.23
C LYS A 140 19.96 35.06 28.50
N PRO A 141 21.19 34.87 27.99
CA PRO A 141 21.99 33.70 28.31
C PRO A 141 22.40 33.72 29.78
N VAL A 142 22.39 32.54 30.40
CA VAL A 142 22.87 32.27 31.77
C VAL A 142 23.91 31.15 31.66
N LEU A 143 24.67 30.89 32.72
CA LEU A 143 25.68 29.81 32.76
C LEU A 143 25.11 28.43 32.36
N GLY A 144 23.83 28.16 32.64
CA GLY A 144 23.15 26.95 32.17
C GLY A 144 22.95 26.91 30.64
N THR A 145 22.75 28.06 30.00
CA THR A 145 22.66 28.20 28.54
C THR A 145 24.00 27.86 27.87
N ASP A 146 25.11 28.33 28.43
CA ASP A 146 26.45 28.07 27.89
C ASP A 146 26.82 26.59 27.99
N LEU A 147 26.52 25.97 29.13
CA LEU A 147 26.70 24.52 29.32
C LEU A 147 25.85 23.73 28.33
N PHE A 148 24.60 24.14 28.11
CA PHE A 148 23.72 23.54 27.11
C PHE A 148 24.28 23.69 25.69
N MET A 149 24.80 24.86 25.31
CA MET A 149 25.40 25.07 24.00
C MET A 149 26.59 24.12 23.76
N LEU A 150 27.45 23.92 24.75
CA LEU A 150 28.56 22.98 24.65
C LEU A 150 28.04 21.56 24.35
N VAL A 151 27.07 21.09 25.12
CA VAL A 151 26.43 19.79 24.90
C VAL A 151 25.78 19.70 23.53
N TYR A 152 25.09 20.76 23.10
CA TYR A 152 24.44 20.86 21.81
C TYR A 152 25.45 20.67 20.67
N PHE A 153 26.53 21.45 20.65
CA PHE A 153 27.55 21.38 19.60
C PHE A 153 28.29 20.04 19.59
N VAL A 154 28.62 19.50 20.76
CA VAL A 154 29.26 18.19 20.90
C VAL A 154 28.36 17.07 20.36
N SER A 155 27.06 17.12 20.66
CA SER A 155 26.08 16.14 20.20
C SER A 155 25.83 16.22 18.69
N ILE A 156 25.65 17.43 18.15
CA ILE A 156 25.49 17.66 16.71
C ILE A 156 26.75 17.25 15.94
N GLY A 157 27.94 17.58 16.46
CA GLY A 157 29.21 17.17 15.86
C GLY A 157 29.38 15.65 15.81
N MET A 158 29.02 14.95 16.90
CA MET A 158 28.99 13.49 16.92
C MET A 158 27.96 12.90 15.94
N ALA A 159 26.77 13.49 15.83
CA ALA A 159 25.75 13.07 14.88
C ALA A 159 26.24 13.24 13.42
N TRP A 160 26.87 14.38 13.13
CA TRP A 160 27.43 14.67 11.81
C TRP A 160 28.56 13.72 11.43
N TYR A 161 29.46 13.42 12.37
CA TYR A 161 30.49 12.41 12.19
C TYR A 161 29.89 11.05 11.80
N ASN A 162 28.80 10.63 12.45
CA ASN A 162 28.09 9.40 12.12
C ASN A 162 27.42 9.46 10.73
N PHE A 163 26.84 10.59 10.32
CA PHE A 163 26.29 10.75 8.96
C PHE A 163 27.36 10.64 7.88
N VAL A 164 28.51 11.33 8.05
CA VAL A 164 29.65 11.23 7.11
C VAL A 164 30.15 9.79 7.03
N ARG A 165 30.24 9.11 8.18
CA ARG A 165 30.64 7.71 8.22
C ARG A 165 29.64 6.80 7.51
N ALA A 166 28.34 7.03 7.67
CA ALA A 166 27.30 6.30 6.94
C ALA A 166 27.46 6.52 5.43
N PHE A 167 27.63 7.78 4.99
CA PHE A 167 27.84 8.13 3.57
C PHE A 167 29.06 7.44 2.94
N ARG A 168 30.18 7.37 3.66
CA ARG A 168 31.41 6.70 3.17
C ARG A 168 31.27 5.18 3.10
N ARG A 169 30.38 4.58 3.91
CA ARG A 169 30.15 3.12 3.98
C ARG A 169 29.08 2.63 3.01
N SER A 170 28.28 3.51 2.41
CA SER A 170 27.24 3.13 1.46
C SER A 170 27.85 2.48 0.21
N ALA A 171 27.51 1.20 -0.01
CA ALA A 171 28.05 0.43 -1.13
C ALA A 171 27.44 0.82 -2.49
N THR A 172 26.17 1.22 -2.53
CA THR A 172 25.46 1.53 -3.79
C THR A 172 25.43 3.03 -4.07
N GLY A 173 25.51 3.40 -5.36
CA GLY A 173 25.42 4.80 -5.79
C GLY A 173 24.08 5.46 -5.43
N THR A 174 22.99 4.70 -5.44
CA THR A 174 21.66 5.18 -5.04
C THR A 174 21.56 5.48 -3.54
N SER A 175 22.07 4.59 -2.69
CA SER A 175 22.14 4.81 -1.23
C SER A 175 23.05 5.99 -0.89
N LYS A 176 24.19 6.11 -1.57
CA LYS A 176 25.12 7.23 -1.39
C LYS A 176 24.48 8.57 -1.74
N ARG A 177 23.73 8.68 -2.84
CA ARG A 177 22.97 9.90 -3.19
C ARG A 177 21.95 10.28 -2.11
N ARG A 178 21.14 9.31 -1.65
CA ARG A 178 20.10 9.53 -0.62
C ARG A 178 20.69 9.96 0.72
N ILE A 179 21.75 9.30 1.19
CA ILE A 179 22.45 9.70 2.42
C ILE A 179 23.17 11.04 2.23
N GLY A 180 23.63 11.37 1.02
CA GLY A 180 24.18 12.69 0.68
C GLY A 180 23.15 13.81 0.84
N TYR A 181 21.94 13.63 0.29
CA TYR A 181 20.83 14.56 0.50
C TYR A 181 20.44 14.69 1.97
N LEU A 182 20.47 13.57 2.71
CA LEU A 182 20.23 13.57 4.15
C LEU A 182 21.29 14.38 4.92
N LEU A 183 22.56 14.22 4.56
CA LEU A 183 23.67 14.93 5.18
C LEU A 183 23.53 16.44 4.96
N VAL A 184 23.31 16.88 3.72
CA VAL A 184 23.05 18.30 3.40
C VAL A 184 21.80 18.80 4.14
N GLY A 185 20.70 18.04 4.09
CA GLY A 185 19.46 18.36 4.78
C GLY A 185 19.62 18.49 6.29
N SER A 186 20.51 17.70 6.90
CA SER A 186 20.70 17.69 8.35
C SER A 186 21.30 18.96 8.93
N ILE A 187 21.73 19.90 8.08
CA ILE A 187 22.13 21.26 8.45
C ILE A 187 20.90 22.11 8.86
N ALA A 188 19.70 21.81 8.35
CA ALA A 188 18.51 22.64 8.54
C ALA A 188 18.21 22.96 10.01
N PRO A 189 18.13 21.98 10.92
CA PRO A 189 17.77 22.24 12.31
C PRO A 189 18.86 23.00 13.08
N VAL A 190 20.14 22.83 12.69
CA VAL A 190 21.22 23.65 13.21
C VAL A 190 20.99 25.10 12.79
N LEU A 191 20.81 25.35 11.49
CA LEU A 191 20.52 26.68 10.94
C LEU A 191 19.23 27.29 11.47
N GLY A 192 18.21 26.46 11.75
CA GLY A 192 16.92 26.89 12.29
C GLY A 192 16.96 27.22 13.78
N SER A 193 17.83 26.56 14.54
CA SER A 193 18.11 26.94 15.94
C SER A 193 19.12 28.09 16.07
N PHE A 194 19.92 28.34 15.03
CA PHE A 194 20.99 29.34 14.98
C PHE A 194 20.59 30.82 14.96
N PRO A 195 19.38 31.27 14.54
CA PRO A 195 19.03 32.69 14.58
C PRO A 195 19.19 33.25 16.01
N PHE A 196 18.97 32.39 17.02
CA PHE A 196 19.01 32.72 18.44
C PHE A 196 20.38 33.09 19.01
N LEU A 197 21.45 32.47 18.49
CA LEU A 197 22.80 32.70 18.98
C LEU A 197 23.40 34.02 18.45
N LEU A 198 23.00 34.41 17.25
CA LEU A 198 23.44 35.65 16.59
C LEU A 198 22.70 36.92 17.09
N PHE A 199 21.51 36.78 17.69
CA PHE A 199 20.75 37.91 18.28
C PHE A 199 21.48 38.61 19.44
N SER A 200 22.49 37.98 20.04
CA SER A 200 23.28 38.60 21.13
C SER A 200 24.36 39.59 20.63
N SER A 201 24.64 39.64 19.32
CA SER A 201 25.72 40.48 18.80
C SER A 201 25.26 41.92 18.51
N ASN A 202 26.02 42.90 19.02
CA ASN A 202 25.83 44.33 18.70
C ASN A 202 25.80 44.62 17.18
N PHE A 203 26.36 43.72 16.37
CA PHE A 203 26.33 43.77 14.90
C PHE A 203 24.91 43.66 14.31
N ALA A 204 24.06 42.80 14.87
CA ALA A 204 22.68 42.60 14.40
C ALA A 204 21.79 43.82 14.68
N ALA A 205 22.03 44.52 15.78
CA ALA A 205 21.34 45.77 16.12
C ALA A 205 21.69 46.92 15.17
N GLN A 206 22.95 46.97 14.70
CA GLN A 206 23.46 48.00 13.78
C GLN A 206 23.01 47.77 12.33
N HIS A 207 22.99 46.54 11.83
CA HIS A 207 22.69 46.23 10.41
C HIS A 207 21.32 45.54 10.21
N ARG A 208 20.24 46.17 10.68
CA ARG A 208 18.88 45.56 10.72
C ARG A 208 18.37 45.03 9.36
N LEU A 209 18.66 45.70 8.25
CA LEU A 209 18.22 45.23 6.92
C LEU A 209 18.89 43.90 6.54
N THR A 210 20.21 43.79 6.72
CA THR A 210 20.97 42.56 6.43
C THR A 210 20.48 41.41 7.30
N PHE A 211 20.17 41.70 8.57
CA PHE A 211 19.65 40.74 9.52
C PHE A 211 18.32 40.11 9.05
N TRP A 212 17.35 40.92 8.65
CA TRP A 212 16.04 40.40 8.20
C TRP A 212 16.12 39.67 6.86
N VAL A 213 16.96 40.13 5.92
CA VAL A 213 17.20 39.41 4.66
C VAL A 213 17.83 38.04 4.90
N PHE A 214 18.84 37.98 5.78
CA PHE A 214 19.49 36.72 6.14
C PHE A 214 18.54 35.77 6.87
N SER A 215 17.68 36.29 7.75
CA SER A 215 16.66 35.51 8.46
C SER A 215 15.63 34.90 7.50
N VAL A 216 15.12 35.69 6.55
CA VAL A 216 14.22 35.23 5.48
C VAL A 216 14.88 34.12 4.66
N LEU A 217 16.13 34.33 4.23
CA LEU A 217 16.89 33.35 3.45
C LEU A 217 17.11 32.05 4.24
N THR A 218 17.48 32.16 5.52
CA THR A 218 17.72 31.03 6.40
C THR A 218 16.43 30.22 6.60
N ASN A 219 15.30 30.86 6.88
CA ASN A 219 14.02 30.16 7.06
C ASN A 219 13.55 29.47 5.78
N PHE A 220 13.70 30.12 4.62
CA PHE A 220 13.43 29.49 3.33
C PHE A 220 14.33 28.26 3.10
N LEU A 221 15.62 28.39 3.37
CA LEU A 221 16.59 27.29 3.26
C LEU A 221 16.25 26.13 4.20
N VAL A 222 15.89 26.42 5.46
CA VAL A 222 15.49 25.40 6.44
C VAL A 222 14.28 24.62 5.95
N GLY A 223 13.23 25.29 5.44
CA GLY A 223 12.07 24.63 4.86
C GLY A 223 12.45 23.66 3.73
N GLY A 224 13.28 24.10 2.79
CA GLY A 224 13.77 23.27 1.68
C GLY A 224 14.63 22.07 2.14
N LEU A 225 15.53 22.29 3.12
CA LEU A 225 16.39 21.24 3.65
C LEU A 225 15.60 20.19 4.46
N VAL A 226 14.56 20.60 5.21
CA VAL A 226 13.65 19.67 5.91
C VAL A 226 12.89 18.79 4.91
N VAL A 227 12.40 19.37 3.80
CA VAL A 227 11.79 18.60 2.70
C VAL A 227 12.80 17.62 2.09
N MET A 228 14.04 18.04 1.87
CA MET A 228 15.12 17.18 1.36
C MET A 228 15.46 16.03 2.30
N MET A 229 15.47 16.27 3.62
CA MET A 229 15.61 15.20 4.62
C MET A 229 14.43 14.23 4.55
N ALA A 230 13.20 14.73 4.55
CA ALA A 230 12.01 13.89 4.50
C ALA A 230 11.95 13.03 3.23
N TYR A 231 12.34 13.62 2.09
CA TYR A 231 12.52 12.89 0.84
C TYR A 231 13.49 11.72 1.00
N SER A 232 14.64 11.97 1.60
CA SER A 232 15.66 10.94 1.81
C SER A 232 15.20 9.85 2.77
N VAL A 233 14.49 10.23 3.85
CA VAL A 233 13.94 9.32 4.86
C VAL A 233 12.80 8.46 4.31
N ALA A 234 11.98 9.00 3.40
CA ALA A 234 10.83 8.29 2.82
C ALA A 234 11.19 6.98 2.10
N PHE A 235 12.44 6.83 1.64
CA PHE A 235 12.92 5.62 0.98
C PHE A 235 13.43 4.52 1.92
N PHE A 236 13.54 4.78 3.24
CA PHE A 236 14.00 3.77 4.20
C PHE A 236 12.84 2.89 4.66
N GLY A 237 13.00 1.57 4.48
CA GLY A 237 12.11 0.48 4.93
C GLY A 237 10.69 0.42 4.35
N VAL A 238 10.49 1.04 3.18
CA VAL A 238 9.27 0.90 2.38
C VAL A 238 9.57 0.04 1.14
N ALA A 239 8.79 -1.02 0.93
CA ALA A 239 8.88 -1.93 -0.22
C ALA A 239 8.15 -1.41 -1.48
N LEU A 240 8.02 -0.09 -1.60
CA LEU A 240 7.33 0.54 -2.72
C LEU A 240 8.32 0.93 -3.81
N PRO A 241 7.95 0.83 -5.10
CA PRO A 241 8.79 1.32 -6.20
C PRO A 241 9.14 2.79 -6.02
N ASP A 242 10.38 3.18 -6.36
CA ASP A 242 10.88 4.55 -6.19
C ASP A 242 9.92 5.62 -6.76
N ARG A 243 9.29 5.35 -7.91
CA ARG A 243 8.31 6.26 -8.55
C ARG A 243 7.12 6.59 -7.64
N THR A 244 6.60 5.59 -6.94
CA THR A 244 5.40 5.73 -6.11
C THR A 244 5.69 6.51 -4.83
N ILE A 245 6.88 6.35 -4.26
CA ILE A 245 7.34 7.12 -3.10
C ILE A 245 7.46 8.60 -3.47
N LYS A 246 8.11 8.90 -4.60
CA LYS A 246 8.27 10.28 -5.10
C LYS A 246 6.93 10.94 -5.39
N SER A 247 6.06 10.26 -6.15
CA SER A 247 4.72 10.73 -6.48
C SER A 247 3.89 11.01 -5.23
N ARG A 248 3.85 10.06 -4.28
CA ARG A 248 3.09 10.20 -3.03
C ARG A 248 3.61 11.36 -2.17
N LEU A 249 4.92 11.46 -1.96
CA LEU A 249 5.51 12.54 -1.18
C LEU A 249 5.27 13.90 -1.82
N PHE A 250 5.44 14.00 -3.14
CA PHE A 250 5.21 15.24 -3.88
C PHE A 250 3.73 15.67 -3.78
N LYS A 251 2.80 14.73 -3.97
CA LYS A 251 1.36 14.97 -3.78
C LYS A 251 1.04 15.46 -2.37
N TRP A 252 1.64 14.84 -1.36
CA TRP A 252 1.45 15.18 0.04
C TRP A 252 1.94 16.59 0.35
N ILE A 253 3.13 16.95 -0.12
CA ILE A 253 3.72 18.29 0.05
C ILE A 253 2.87 19.36 -0.64
N LEU A 254 2.39 19.09 -1.86
CA LEU A 254 1.57 20.05 -2.60
C LEU A 254 0.21 20.25 -1.92
N ARG A 255 -0.44 19.16 -1.48
CA ARG A 255 -1.77 19.19 -0.85
C ARG A 255 -1.76 19.77 0.57
N GLY A 256 -0.75 19.45 1.37
CA GLY A 256 -0.66 19.87 2.77
C GLY A 256 0.13 21.18 2.93
N PRO A 257 1.46 21.12 3.06
CA PRO A 257 2.33 22.26 3.33
C PRO A 257 2.12 23.44 2.40
N VAL A 258 2.17 23.21 1.08
CA VAL A 258 2.14 24.31 0.10
C VAL A 258 0.80 25.02 0.16
N THR A 259 -0.31 24.27 0.14
CA THR A 259 -1.66 24.85 0.22
C THR A 259 -1.86 25.61 1.54
N ALA A 260 -1.48 25.02 2.68
CA ALA A 260 -1.63 25.66 3.98
C ALA A 260 -0.74 26.90 4.16
N SER A 261 0.52 26.87 3.68
CA SER A 261 1.41 28.04 3.71
C SER A 261 0.92 29.18 2.82
N ILE A 262 0.38 28.88 1.62
CA ILE A 262 -0.21 29.90 0.74
C ILE A 262 -1.46 30.51 1.38
N THR A 263 -2.35 29.69 1.94
CA THR A 263 -3.54 30.17 2.67
C THR A 263 -3.14 31.05 3.85
N LEU A 264 -2.15 30.66 4.65
CA LEU A 264 -1.65 31.47 5.75
C LEU A 264 -1.05 32.79 5.25
N ALA A 265 -0.26 32.76 4.18
CA ALA A 265 0.34 33.96 3.60
C ALA A 265 -0.74 34.96 3.16
N LEU A 266 -1.71 34.50 2.35
CA LEU A 266 -2.79 35.35 1.84
C LEU A 266 -3.68 35.91 2.95
N THR A 267 -4.07 35.08 3.91
CA THR A 267 -4.90 35.51 5.05
C THR A 267 -4.16 36.51 5.95
N THR A 268 -2.85 36.31 6.16
CA THR A 268 -2.01 37.24 6.93
C THR A 268 -1.85 38.59 6.22
N ILE A 269 -1.59 38.56 4.91
CA ILE A 269 -1.49 39.78 4.09
C ILE A 269 -2.82 40.54 4.10
N LEU A 270 -3.94 39.83 3.94
CA LEU A 270 -5.27 40.45 3.87
C LEU A 270 -5.74 41.02 5.21
N ARG A 271 -5.46 40.33 6.32
CA ARG A 271 -5.72 40.85 7.66
C ARG A 271 -4.96 42.16 7.88
N ARG A 272 -3.67 42.17 7.56
CA ARG A 272 -2.80 43.34 7.73
C ARG A 272 -3.19 44.50 6.80
N ALA A 273 -3.63 44.19 5.59
CA ALA A 273 -4.21 45.19 4.70
C ALA A 273 -5.51 45.79 5.28
N GLY A 274 -6.40 44.95 5.83
CA GLY A 274 -7.63 45.41 6.48
C GLY A 274 -7.40 46.33 7.68
N GLU A 275 -6.39 46.05 8.50
CA GLU A 275 -5.96 46.91 9.61
C GLU A 275 -5.53 48.31 9.13
N LEU A 276 -4.84 48.41 7.97
CA LEU A 276 -4.46 49.70 7.39
C LEU A 276 -5.67 50.55 6.95
N TYR A 277 -6.77 49.90 6.58
CA TYR A 277 -8.03 50.57 6.20
C TYR A 277 -9.00 50.75 7.39
N GLY A 278 -8.58 50.44 8.62
CA GLY A 278 -9.41 50.61 9.82
C GLY A 278 -10.52 49.58 9.99
N LEU A 279 -10.42 48.42 9.31
CA LEU A 279 -11.36 47.30 9.42
C LEU A 279 -10.73 46.16 10.24
N PRO A 280 -10.79 46.21 11.58
CA PRO A 280 -10.12 45.24 12.45
C PRO A 280 -10.69 43.81 12.31
N TYR A 281 -11.97 43.69 11.93
CA TYR A 281 -12.61 42.42 11.61
C TYR A 281 -12.86 42.34 10.11
N ASN A 282 -11.84 41.93 9.37
CA ASN A 282 -11.95 41.79 7.92
C ASN A 282 -12.70 40.49 7.58
N ALA A 283 -14.01 40.58 7.34
CA ALA A 283 -14.88 39.47 6.93
C ALA A 283 -14.39 38.76 5.65
N LEU A 284 -13.50 39.38 4.87
CA LEU A 284 -12.88 38.76 3.71
C LEU A 284 -11.84 37.69 4.09
N VAL A 285 -11.30 37.68 5.32
CA VAL A 285 -10.26 36.71 5.74
C VAL A 285 -10.75 35.27 5.68
N PRO A 286 -11.90 34.89 6.29
CA PRO A 286 -12.46 33.54 6.13
C PRO A 286 -12.83 33.21 4.68
N ILE A 287 -13.37 34.17 3.92
CA ILE A 287 -13.76 33.97 2.52
C ILE A 287 -12.52 33.62 1.67
N VAL A 288 -11.45 34.42 1.79
CA VAL A 288 -10.20 34.17 1.08
C VAL A 288 -9.51 32.90 1.59
N MET A 289 -9.63 32.58 2.87
CA MET A 289 -9.13 31.31 3.42
C MET A 289 -9.80 30.12 2.72
N VAL A 290 -11.14 30.08 2.69
CA VAL A 290 -11.91 29.01 2.05
C VAL A 290 -11.63 28.97 0.55
N ALA A 291 -11.67 30.12 -0.13
CA ALA A 291 -11.38 30.21 -1.56
C ALA A 291 -9.97 29.68 -1.88
N THR A 292 -8.95 30.09 -1.13
CA THR A 292 -7.56 29.63 -1.35
C THR A 292 -7.42 28.14 -1.12
N ILE A 293 -8.06 27.58 -0.07
CA ILE A 293 -8.02 26.14 0.21
C ILE A 293 -8.69 25.37 -0.93
N LEU A 294 -9.90 25.76 -1.35
CA LEU A 294 -10.64 25.09 -2.41
C LEU A 294 -9.93 25.20 -3.76
N THR A 295 -9.50 26.40 -4.15
CA THR A 295 -8.74 26.62 -5.39
C THR A 295 -7.40 25.89 -5.35
N GLY A 296 -6.69 25.91 -4.23
CA GLY A 296 -5.43 25.18 -4.05
C GLY A 296 -5.62 23.67 -4.21
N GLN A 297 -6.61 23.09 -3.52
CA GLN A 297 -6.92 21.65 -3.64
C GLN A 297 -7.38 21.27 -5.05
N TYR A 298 -8.20 22.10 -5.69
CA TYR A 298 -8.61 21.91 -7.08
C TYR A 298 -7.41 21.96 -8.03
N LEU A 299 -6.53 22.95 -7.87
CA LEU A 299 -5.32 23.11 -8.68
C LEU A 299 -4.36 21.94 -8.50
N VAL A 300 -4.18 21.45 -7.27
CA VAL A 300 -3.44 20.21 -7.00
C VAL A 300 -4.07 19.05 -7.77
N THR A 301 -5.39 18.88 -7.72
CA THR A 301 -6.09 17.77 -8.39
C THR A 301 -5.94 17.81 -9.91
N LEU A 302 -6.00 19.00 -10.50
CA LEU A 302 -5.89 19.21 -11.94
C LEU A 302 -4.44 19.09 -12.45
N THR A 303 -3.48 19.68 -11.73
CA THR A 303 -2.07 19.74 -12.16
C THR A 303 -1.27 18.50 -11.78
N PHE A 304 -1.64 17.80 -10.70
CA PHE A 304 -0.87 16.66 -10.21
C PHE A 304 -0.69 15.55 -11.26
N PRO A 305 -1.71 15.11 -12.02
CA PRO A 305 -1.52 14.10 -13.08
C PRO A 305 -0.54 14.55 -14.16
N MET A 306 -0.52 15.84 -14.51
CA MET A 306 0.40 16.39 -15.50
C MET A 306 1.83 16.44 -14.95
N LEU A 307 2.00 16.95 -13.72
CA LEU A 307 3.29 17.01 -13.03
C LEU A 307 3.88 15.63 -12.79
N GLU A 308 3.04 14.67 -12.40
CA GLU A 308 3.44 13.29 -12.18
C GLU A 308 3.96 12.65 -13.47
N ARG A 309 3.25 12.83 -14.60
CA ARG A 309 3.67 12.34 -15.92
C ARG A 309 4.94 13.03 -16.44
N TRP A 310 5.15 14.30 -16.10
CA TRP A 310 6.33 15.05 -16.54
C TRP A 310 7.57 14.72 -15.70
N LEU A 311 7.43 14.59 -14.38
CA LEU A 311 8.56 14.46 -13.44
C LEU A 311 8.94 12.99 -13.15
N PHE A 312 8.00 12.05 -13.22
CA PHE A 312 8.18 10.68 -12.70
C PHE A 312 7.94 9.55 -13.70
N TYR A 313 7.27 9.81 -14.81
CA TYR A 313 7.08 8.82 -15.87
C TYR A 313 8.23 8.96 -16.88
N GLY A 314 9.28 8.15 -16.69
CA GLY A 314 10.36 7.95 -17.66
C GLY A 314 9.95 6.97 -18.76
N LYS A 315 10.85 6.03 -19.10
CA LYS A 315 10.71 5.03 -20.19
C LYS A 315 9.50 4.07 -20.08
N ASP A 316 8.76 4.06 -18.98
CA ASP A 316 7.66 3.10 -18.73
C ASP A 316 6.28 3.63 -19.19
N LYS A 317 6.22 4.72 -19.97
CA LYS A 317 4.95 5.31 -20.43
C LYS A 317 4.14 4.35 -21.29
N ASP A 318 4.83 3.67 -22.20
CA ASP A 318 4.20 2.82 -23.20
C ASP A 318 3.51 1.61 -22.54
N GLU A 319 4.15 1.00 -21.52
CA GLU A 319 3.59 -0.14 -20.79
C GLU A 319 2.32 0.23 -19.99
N ILE A 320 2.29 1.42 -19.38
CA ILE A 320 1.14 1.87 -18.57
C ILE A 320 -0.02 2.29 -19.46
N GLU A 321 0.27 2.88 -20.62
CA GLU A 321 -0.73 3.28 -21.60
C GLU A 321 -1.44 2.06 -22.21
N VAL A 322 -0.70 0.97 -22.45
CA VAL A 322 -1.30 -0.32 -22.87
C VAL A 322 -2.30 -0.84 -21.84
N LEU A 323 -1.96 -0.85 -20.55
CA LEU A 323 -2.88 -1.33 -19.50
C LEU A 323 -4.14 -0.46 -19.40
N ARG A 324 -3.99 0.85 -19.54
CA ARG A 324 -5.12 1.79 -19.46
C ARG A 324 -6.03 1.70 -20.68
N ASN A 325 -5.45 1.50 -21.87
CA ASN A 325 -6.20 1.25 -23.09
C ASN A 325 -6.93 -0.10 -23.03
N LEU A 326 -6.33 -1.10 -22.36
CA LEU A 326 -7.01 -2.37 -22.08
C LEU A 326 -8.22 -2.13 -21.17
N GLU A 327 -8.06 -1.44 -20.04
CA GLU A 327 -9.16 -1.08 -19.12
C GLU A 327 -10.36 -0.44 -19.85
N GLN A 328 -10.08 0.47 -20.79
CA GLN A 328 -11.11 1.20 -21.54
C GLN A 328 -11.80 0.37 -22.65
N ARG A 329 -11.19 -0.73 -23.08
CA ARG A 329 -11.67 -1.56 -24.20
C ARG A 329 -12.20 -2.93 -23.75
N LEU A 330 -12.14 -3.24 -22.46
CA LEU A 330 -12.71 -4.48 -21.91
C LEU A 330 -14.23 -4.45 -21.99
N ILE A 331 -14.80 -5.52 -22.53
CA ILE A 331 -16.25 -5.74 -22.57
C ILE A 331 -16.64 -6.59 -21.36
N THR A 332 -17.61 -6.15 -20.57
CA THR A 332 -18.04 -6.94 -19.41
C THR A 332 -18.89 -8.13 -19.84
N ARG A 333 -18.99 -9.17 -19.00
CA ARG A 333 -19.88 -10.32 -19.25
C ARG A 333 -21.34 -9.89 -19.46
N ASN A 334 -21.75 -8.81 -18.79
CA ASN A 334 -23.10 -8.30 -18.91
C ASN A 334 -23.32 -7.57 -20.24
N ASP A 335 -22.35 -6.76 -20.68
CA ASP A 335 -22.42 -6.06 -21.97
C ASP A 335 -22.46 -7.06 -23.13
N LEU A 336 -21.63 -8.11 -23.08
CA LEU A 336 -21.65 -9.20 -24.06
C LEU A 336 -23.00 -9.92 -24.09
N ARG A 337 -23.55 -10.22 -22.91
CA ARG A 337 -24.86 -10.86 -22.80
C ARG A 337 -25.96 -10.00 -23.41
N GLN A 338 -26.02 -8.70 -23.08
CA GLN A 338 -27.00 -7.78 -23.65
C GLN A 338 -26.88 -7.66 -25.17
N PHE A 339 -25.65 -7.59 -25.69
CA PHE A 339 -25.39 -7.58 -27.13
C PHE A 339 -25.91 -8.85 -27.82
N LEU A 340 -25.62 -10.03 -27.25
CA LEU A 340 -26.10 -11.30 -27.77
C LEU A 340 -27.63 -11.44 -27.64
N GLU A 341 -28.24 -10.99 -26.54
CA GLU A 341 -29.71 -10.96 -26.36
C GLU A 341 -30.37 -10.10 -27.45
N MET A 342 -29.80 -8.94 -27.75
CA MET A 342 -30.29 -8.06 -28.81
C MET A 342 -30.19 -8.71 -30.20
N ILE A 343 -29.07 -9.38 -30.50
CA ILE A 343 -28.91 -10.12 -31.77
C ILE A 343 -29.93 -11.25 -31.85
N LEU A 344 -30.07 -12.06 -30.80
CA LEU A 344 -31.00 -13.19 -30.79
C LEU A 344 -32.45 -12.75 -30.89
N ALA A 345 -32.83 -11.65 -30.24
CA ALA A 345 -34.16 -11.05 -30.39
C ALA A 345 -34.41 -10.64 -31.86
N ALA A 346 -33.44 -10.00 -32.51
CA ALA A 346 -33.54 -9.63 -33.91
C ALA A 346 -33.64 -10.85 -34.86
N VAL A 347 -32.94 -11.94 -34.54
CA VAL A 347 -33.05 -13.23 -35.26
C VAL A 347 -34.46 -13.81 -35.09
N CYS A 348 -34.98 -13.85 -33.86
CA CYS A 348 -36.32 -14.33 -33.57
C CYS A 348 -37.40 -13.52 -34.31
N ASP A 349 -37.30 -12.20 -34.27
CA ASP A 349 -38.25 -11.30 -34.92
C ASP A 349 -38.21 -11.43 -36.45
N ARG A 350 -37.03 -11.62 -37.04
CA ARG A 350 -36.87 -11.70 -38.50
C ARG A 350 -37.30 -13.07 -39.06
N LEU A 351 -37.03 -14.15 -38.34
CA LEU A 351 -37.39 -15.51 -38.74
C LEU A 351 -38.78 -15.94 -38.22
N GLN A 352 -39.40 -15.15 -37.34
CA GLN A 352 -40.68 -15.46 -36.69
C GLN A 352 -40.68 -16.83 -35.98
N VAL A 353 -39.58 -17.12 -35.28
CA VAL A 353 -39.35 -18.38 -34.56
C VAL A 353 -39.62 -18.24 -33.05
N ARG A 354 -39.78 -19.37 -32.36
CA ARG A 354 -40.18 -19.38 -30.93
C ARG A 354 -39.08 -18.95 -29.97
N GLY A 355 -37.82 -19.15 -30.35
CA GLY A 355 -36.66 -18.78 -29.55
C GLY A 355 -35.34 -19.07 -30.24
N ALA A 356 -34.26 -18.53 -29.67
CA ALA A 356 -32.89 -18.74 -30.12
C ALA A 356 -31.93 -18.70 -28.92
N TYR A 357 -30.80 -19.38 -29.03
CA TYR A 357 -29.77 -19.43 -28.00
C TYR A 357 -28.37 -19.46 -28.59
N VAL A 358 -27.40 -19.00 -27.81
CA VAL A 358 -25.97 -19.09 -28.14
C VAL A 358 -25.27 -19.88 -27.05
N ALA A 359 -24.53 -20.90 -27.46
CA ALA A 359 -23.68 -21.70 -26.59
C ALA A 359 -22.21 -21.53 -27.00
N ALA A 360 -21.33 -21.32 -26.03
CA ALA A 360 -19.89 -21.23 -26.25
C ALA A 360 -19.20 -22.51 -25.82
N LEU A 361 -18.19 -22.93 -26.56
CA LEU A 361 -17.37 -24.08 -26.20
C LEU A 361 -16.31 -23.65 -25.18
N LYS A 362 -16.30 -24.29 -24.01
CA LYS A 362 -15.27 -24.11 -22.97
C LYS A 362 -14.49 -25.40 -22.75
N SER A 363 -13.40 -25.29 -21.99
CA SER A 363 -12.54 -26.43 -21.63
C SER A 363 -13.26 -27.55 -20.86
N GLU A 364 -14.38 -27.22 -20.19
CA GLU A 364 -15.18 -28.15 -19.37
C GLU A 364 -16.46 -28.63 -20.08
N GLY A 365 -16.70 -28.23 -21.33
CA GLY A 365 -17.89 -28.57 -22.10
C GLY A 365 -18.58 -27.35 -22.72
N LEU A 366 -19.79 -27.55 -23.26
CA LEU A 366 -20.59 -26.49 -23.87
C LEU A 366 -21.35 -25.68 -22.79
N GLU A 367 -21.16 -24.36 -22.72
CA GLU A 367 -21.91 -23.48 -21.79
C GLU A 367 -22.85 -22.56 -22.57
N ILE A 368 -24.13 -22.55 -22.20
CA ILE A 368 -25.11 -21.62 -22.77
C ILE A 368 -24.79 -20.21 -22.26
N VAL A 369 -24.50 -19.30 -23.18
CA VAL A 369 -24.15 -17.91 -22.86
C VAL A 369 -25.41 -17.07 -22.74
N VAL A 370 -26.34 -17.21 -23.68
CA VAL A 370 -27.59 -16.42 -23.77
C VAL A 370 -28.72 -17.24 -24.39
N ARG A 371 -29.96 -16.97 -23.98
CA ARG A 371 -31.20 -17.49 -24.56
C ARG A 371 -32.27 -16.39 -24.65
N VAL A 372 -33.07 -16.42 -25.71
CA VAL A 372 -34.20 -15.50 -25.95
C VAL A 372 -35.40 -16.30 -26.47
N GLY A 373 -36.60 -16.02 -25.95
CA GLY A 373 -37.82 -16.75 -26.32
C GLY A 373 -37.96 -18.11 -25.62
N LYS A 374 -38.85 -18.97 -26.13
CA LYS A 374 -39.01 -20.36 -25.65
C LYS A 374 -37.98 -21.23 -26.35
N THR A 375 -37.06 -21.79 -25.57
CA THR A 375 -35.97 -22.62 -26.08
C THR A 375 -36.11 -24.06 -25.61
N PHE A 376 -35.43 -24.99 -26.29
CA PHE A 376 -35.37 -26.41 -25.90
C PHE A 376 -35.04 -26.64 -24.41
N PHE A 377 -34.21 -25.76 -23.83
CA PHE A 377 -33.79 -25.83 -22.44
C PHE A 377 -34.87 -25.47 -21.40
N ASP A 378 -36.04 -25.00 -21.82
CA ASP A 378 -37.17 -24.69 -20.92
C ASP A 378 -38.12 -25.89 -20.73
N GLU A 379 -37.98 -26.98 -21.51
CA GLU A 379 -38.88 -28.15 -21.48
C GLU A 379 -38.38 -29.38 -20.68
N ASP A 380 -37.48 -29.19 -19.70
CA ASP A 380 -37.04 -30.27 -18.78
C ASP A 380 -36.44 -31.53 -19.47
N GLN A 381 -35.86 -31.38 -20.66
CA GLN A 381 -35.12 -32.46 -21.33
C GLN A 381 -33.60 -32.31 -21.13
N ASN A 382 -32.95 -33.44 -20.79
CA ASN A 382 -31.56 -33.53 -20.35
C ASN A 382 -30.57 -32.92 -21.39
N PRO A 383 -29.63 -32.04 -20.97
CA PRO A 383 -28.62 -31.43 -21.86
C PRO A 383 -27.51 -32.39 -22.35
N VAL A 384 -27.61 -33.68 -22.02
CA VAL A 384 -26.57 -34.70 -22.27
C VAL A 384 -26.46 -35.08 -23.76
N ASP A 385 -27.44 -34.74 -24.59
CA ASP A 385 -27.49 -35.14 -26.02
C ASP A 385 -26.80 -34.17 -26.99
N LEU A 386 -26.42 -32.96 -26.57
CA LEU A 386 -25.85 -31.98 -27.51
C LEU A 386 -24.36 -32.25 -27.79
N GLU A 387 -23.59 -32.70 -26.79
CA GLU A 387 -22.16 -33.02 -26.96
C GLU A 387 -21.92 -34.28 -27.82
N SER A 388 -22.84 -35.26 -27.77
CA SER A 388 -22.77 -36.48 -28.58
C SER A 388 -23.06 -36.18 -30.06
N VAL A 389 -24.00 -35.28 -30.35
CA VAL A 389 -24.37 -34.87 -31.71
C VAL A 389 -23.26 -34.08 -32.40
N ILE A 390 -22.55 -33.21 -31.67
CA ILE A 390 -21.39 -32.45 -32.21
C ILE A 390 -20.24 -33.41 -32.57
N ARG A 391 -19.98 -34.43 -31.74
CA ARG A 391 -18.97 -35.46 -32.02
C ARG A 391 -19.37 -36.36 -33.19
N ALA A 392 -20.66 -36.66 -33.35
CA ALA A 392 -21.18 -37.48 -34.43
C ALA A 392 -21.13 -36.77 -35.80
N ASN A 393 -21.44 -35.46 -35.86
CA ASN A 393 -21.51 -34.67 -37.10
C ASN A 393 -20.17 -34.08 -37.59
N HIS A 394 -19.02 -34.53 -37.05
CA HIS A 394 -17.68 -34.32 -37.63
C HIS A 394 -17.43 -32.89 -38.19
N LEU A 395 -17.58 -31.84 -37.37
CA LEU A 395 -17.15 -30.48 -37.74
C LEU A 395 -17.70 -30.01 -39.10
N SER A 396 -18.88 -30.47 -39.53
CA SER A 396 -19.50 -29.96 -40.75
C SER A 396 -19.71 -28.46 -40.59
N LEU A 397 -19.12 -27.67 -41.49
CA LEU A 397 -19.26 -26.19 -41.53
C LEU A 397 -20.68 -25.74 -41.91
N GLU A 398 -21.56 -26.69 -42.21
CA GLU A 398 -22.92 -26.46 -42.67
C GLU A 398 -23.93 -26.54 -41.51
N MET A 399 -25.04 -25.83 -41.68
CA MET A 399 -26.16 -25.86 -40.74
C MET A 399 -26.74 -27.27 -40.65
N PHE A 400 -27.01 -27.73 -39.44
CA PHE A 400 -27.57 -29.07 -39.23
C PHE A 400 -28.77 -29.04 -38.29
N ASN A 401 -29.70 -29.98 -38.48
CA ASN A 401 -30.91 -30.08 -37.68
C ASN A 401 -30.63 -30.93 -36.43
N TRP A 402 -31.16 -30.49 -35.29
CA TRP A 402 -31.14 -31.22 -34.04
C TRP A 402 -32.54 -31.18 -33.41
N GLY A 403 -33.28 -32.29 -33.52
CA GLY A 403 -34.68 -32.33 -33.11
C GLY A 403 -35.53 -31.31 -33.89
N ASP A 404 -36.13 -30.36 -33.17
CA ASP A 404 -36.94 -29.25 -33.72
C ASP A 404 -36.11 -27.95 -33.92
N ASP A 405 -34.81 -27.99 -33.60
CA ASP A 405 -33.90 -26.85 -33.67
C ASP A 405 -32.96 -26.94 -34.89
N ILE A 406 -32.59 -25.77 -35.44
CA ILE A 406 -31.46 -25.64 -36.37
C ILE A 406 -30.24 -25.17 -35.59
N LEU A 407 -29.12 -25.87 -35.74
CA LEU A 407 -27.83 -25.52 -35.15
C LEU A 407 -26.87 -25.02 -36.23
N ILE A 408 -26.24 -23.88 -35.94
CA ILE A 408 -25.27 -23.22 -36.80
C ILE A 408 -23.94 -23.23 -36.06
N PRO A 409 -22.92 -23.94 -36.57
CA PRO A 409 -21.61 -23.97 -35.95
C PRO A 409 -20.89 -22.63 -36.14
N LEU A 410 -20.40 -22.05 -35.04
CA LEU A 410 -19.61 -20.83 -35.03
C LEU A 410 -18.14 -21.21 -35.02
N VAL A 411 -17.56 -21.32 -36.21
CA VAL A 411 -16.19 -21.78 -36.44
C VAL A 411 -15.30 -20.60 -36.80
N ASP A 412 -14.10 -20.56 -36.23
CA ASP A 412 -13.02 -19.64 -36.57
C ASP A 412 -11.86 -20.42 -37.19
N GLN A 413 -10.90 -19.71 -37.76
CA GLN A 413 -9.66 -20.32 -38.23
C GLN A 413 -8.59 -20.18 -37.14
N ASP A 414 -8.00 -21.29 -36.72
CA ASP A 414 -6.85 -21.29 -35.81
C ASP A 414 -5.58 -20.78 -36.53
N GLU A 415 -4.49 -20.52 -35.80
CA GLU A 415 -3.23 -19.98 -36.35
C GLU A 415 -2.62 -20.84 -37.48
N GLU A 416 -2.94 -22.15 -37.51
CA GLU A 416 -2.52 -23.12 -38.52
C GLU A 416 -3.53 -23.29 -39.67
N GLY A 417 -4.61 -22.50 -39.68
CA GLY A 417 -5.68 -22.55 -40.69
C GLY A 417 -6.67 -23.70 -40.50
N ALA A 418 -6.59 -24.43 -39.38
CA ALA A 418 -7.55 -25.47 -39.03
C ALA A 418 -8.86 -24.86 -38.48
N PRO A 419 -10.04 -25.45 -38.74
CA PRO A 419 -11.30 -24.98 -38.19
C PRO A 419 -11.35 -25.20 -36.66
N ASP A 420 -11.45 -24.11 -35.88
CA ASP A 420 -11.65 -24.12 -34.43
C ASP A 420 -13.10 -23.74 -34.08
N LEU A 421 -13.82 -24.64 -33.42
CA LEU A 421 -15.22 -24.43 -33.03
C LEU A 421 -15.28 -23.53 -31.77
N ILE A 422 -15.72 -22.29 -31.92
CA ILE A 422 -15.87 -21.34 -30.80
C ILE A 422 -17.20 -21.53 -30.08
N GLY A 423 -18.26 -21.89 -30.80
CA GLY A 423 -19.59 -22.06 -30.21
C GLY A 423 -20.65 -22.52 -31.21
N LEU A 424 -21.91 -22.46 -30.81
CA LEU A 424 -23.08 -22.81 -31.60
C LEU A 424 -24.16 -21.74 -31.43
N LEU A 425 -24.84 -21.42 -32.52
CA LEU A 425 -26.08 -20.66 -32.53
C LEU A 425 -27.23 -21.62 -32.82
N GLY A 426 -28.17 -21.73 -31.88
CA GLY A 426 -29.36 -22.57 -32.02
C GLY A 426 -30.62 -21.74 -32.24
N ILE A 427 -31.47 -22.18 -33.15
CA ILE A 427 -32.74 -21.54 -33.51
C ILE A 427 -33.87 -22.57 -33.34
N THR A 428 -34.78 -22.31 -32.41
CA THR A 428 -35.81 -23.27 -31.99
C THR A 428 -37.07 -23.20 -32.85
N GLY A 429 -37.57 -24.35 -33.29
CA GLY A 429 -38.77 -24.48 -34.12
C GLY A 429 -38.53 -24.09 -35.59
N ALA A 430 -37.28 -24.14 -36.03
CA ALA A 430 -36.88 -23.85 -37.40
C ALA A 430 -36.61 -25.13 -38.23
N ALA A 431 -36.63 -26.31 -37.60
CA ALA A 431 -36.41 -27.58 -38.31
C ALA A 431 -37.44 -27.79 -39.43
N GLY A 432 -36.97 -27.92 -40.67
CA GLY A 432 -37.82 -28.12 -41.85
C GLY A 432 -38.40 -26.84 -42.46
N MET A 433 -38.08 -25.65 -41.94
CA MET A 433 -38.40 -24.37 -42.60
C MET A 433 -37.58 -24.22 -43.89
N ARG A 434 -38.24 -23.91 -45.01
CA ARG A 434 -37.54 -23.51 -46.24
C ARG A 434 -37.12 -22.04 -46.09
N LEU A 435 -35.87 -21.82 -45.73
CA LEU A 435 -35.28 -20.49 -45.64
C LEU A 435 -35.07 -19.93 -47.06
N ASP A 436 -35.50 -18.70 -47.28
CA ASP A 436 -35.20 -17.95 -48.50
C ASP A 436 -33.74 -17.46 -48.50
N GLU A 437 -33.19 -17.12 -49.67
CA GLU A 437 -31.81 -16.61 -49.80
C GLU A 437 -31.57 -15.38 -48.91
N ASP A 438 -32.55 -14.48 -48.83
CA ASP A 438 -32.53 -13.30 -47.94
C ASP A 438 -32.44 -13.69 -46.45
N GLN A 439 -33.12 -14.75 -46.03
CA GLN A 439 -33.10 -15.21 -44.64
C GLN A 439 -31.78 -15.89 -44.29
N ILE A 440 -31.23 -16.68 -45.21
CA ILE A 440 -29.91 -17.31 -45.07
C ILE A 440 -28.82 -16.24 -44.93
N GLN A 441 -28.87 -15.20 -45.76
CA GLN A 441 -27.89 -14.11 -45.70
C GLN A 441 -27.95 -13.33 -44.39
N VAL A 442 -29.16 -13.12 -43.85
CA VAL A 442 -29.34 -12.49 -42.54
C VAL A 442 -28.80 -13.37 -41.41
N ILE A 443 -29.06 -14.67 -41.44
CA ILE A 443 -28.54 -15.64 -40.46
C ILE A 443 -27.00 -15.65 -40.48
N ASN A 444 -26.39 -15.64 -41.65
CA ASN A 444 -24.93 -15.62 -41.79
C ASN A 444 -24.34 -14.33 -41.20
N ASN A 445 -24.92 -13.17 -41.50
CA ASN A 445 -24.49 -11.88 -40.93
C ASN A 445 -24.60 -11.84 -39.40
N PHE A 446 -25.63 -12.45 -38.82
CA PHE A 446 -25.76 -12.55 -37.37
C PHE A 446 -24.77 -13.54 -36.77
N SER A 447 -24.57 -14.69 -37.41
CA SER A 447 -23.61 -15.71 -36.99
C SER A 447 -22.20 -15.14 -36.93
N GLU A 448 -21.79 -14.34 -37.94
CA GLU A 448 -20.50 -13.64 -37.93
C GLU A 448 -20.36 -12.66 -36.74
N ARG A 449 -21.41 -11.91 -36.41
CA ARG A 449 -21.40 -10.97 -35.28
C ARG A 449 -21.33 -11.70 -33.93
N VAL A 450 -22.03 -12.82 -33.79
CA VAL A 450 -21.98 -13.67 -32.60
C VAL A 450 -20.59 -14.29 -32.46
N LEU A 451 -20.03 -14.80 -33.56
CA LEU A 451 -18.67 -15.36 -33.61
C LEU A 451 -17.63 -14.32 -33.16
N LEU A 452 -17.69 -13.10 -33.71
CA LEU A 452 -16.77 -12.02 -33.32
C LEU A 452 -16.83 -11.71 -31.82
N ALA A 453 -18.03 -11.66 -31.26
CA ALA A 453 -18.23 -11.35 -29.84
C ALA A 453 -17.74 -12.47 -28.92
N LEU A 454 -17.95 -13.74 -29.30
CA LEU A 454 -17.42 -14.89 -28.56
C LEU A 454 -15.89 -14.99 -28.67
N LYS A 455 -15.32 -14.66 -29.82
CA LYS A 455 -13.86 -14.61 -30.05
C LYS A 455 -13.21 -13.55 -29.16
N ASP A 456 -13.74 -12.33 -29.17
CA ASP A 456 -13.24 -11.24 -28.31
C ASP A 456 -13.30 -11.65 -26.83
N ARG A 457 -14.39 -12.32 -26.43
CA ARG A 457 -14.54 -12.83 -25.06
C ARG A 457 -13.46 -13.85 -24.70
N ARG A 458 -13.17 -14.83 -25.57
CA ARG A 458 -12.13 -15.85 -25.35
C ARG A 458 -10.74 -15.23 -25.22
N LEU A 459 -10.42 -14.23 -26.06
CA LEU A 459 -9.16 -13.48 -25.97
C LEU A 459 -9.03 -12.74 -24.64
N GLN A 460 -10.08 -12.04 -24.19
CA GLN A 460 -10.08 -11.35 -22.90
C GLN A 460 -9.88 -12.30 -21.73
N GLU A 461 -10.53 -13.48 -21.73
CA GLU A 461 -10.34 -14.52 -20.69
C GLU A 461 -8.87 -14.98 -20.61
N GLY A 462 -8.19 -15.14 -21.75
CA GLY A 462 -6.76 -15.45 -21.82
C GLY A 462 -5.87 -14.36 -21.24
N VAL A 463 -6.17 -13.09 -21.54
CA VAL A 463 -5.44 -11.93 -20.97
C VAL A 463 -5.63 -11.85 -19.46
N PHE A 464 -6.85 -12.02 -18.94
CA PHE A 464 -7.13 -11.99 -17.50
C PHE A 464 -6.37 -13.07 -16.73
N ARG A 465 -6.25 -14.27 -17.32
CA ARG A 465 -5.45 -15.36 -16.74
C ARG A 465 -3.99 -14.98 -16.64
N SER A 466 -3.41 -14.47 -17.74
CA SER A 466 -2.02 -13.99 -17.79
C SER A 466 -1.75 -12.86 -16.79
N ILE A 467 -2.64 -11.87 -16.68
CA ILE A 467 -2.51 -10.75 -15.72
C ILE A 467 -2.59 -11.27 -14.27
N SER A 468 -3.48 -12.21 -13.98
CA SER A 468 -3.61 -12.80 -12.64
C SER A 468 -2.33 -13.54 -12.22
N GLU A 469 -1.70 -14.24 -13.16
CA GLU A 469 -0.41 -14.89 -12.95
C GLU A 469 0.73 -13.87 -12.73
N LEU A 470 0.75 -12.79 -13.51
CA LEU A 470 1.73 -11.71 -13.37
C LEU A 470 1.58 -10.96 -12.03
N ALA A 471 0.35 -10.67 -11.60
CA ALA A 471 0.07 -10.02 -10.32
C ALA A 471 0.61 -10.84 -9.14
N THR A 472 0.45 -12.16 -9.22
CA THR A 472 0.98 -13.10 -8.22
C THR A 472 2.52 -13.05 -8.18
N LYS A 473 3.18 -13.06 -9.34
CA LYS A 473 4.65 -12.96 -9.45
C LYS A 473 5.18 -11.61 -8.97
N ALA A 474 4.49 -10.51 -9.28
CA ALA A 474 4.87 -9.17 -8.84
C ALA A 474 4.76 -9.02 -7.32
N ALA A 475 3.72 -9.59 -6.71
CA ALA A 475 3.58 -9.64 -5.25
C ALA A 475 4.75 -10.40 -4.59
N TYR A 476 5.16 -11.52 -5.19
CA TYR A 476 6.32 -12.29 -4.74
C TYR A 476 7.64 -11.50 -4.84
N ILE A 477 7.86 -10.78 -5.95
CA ILE A 477 9.04 -9.90 -6.10
C ILE A 477 9.03 -8.77 -5.06
N GLN A 478 7.87 -8.16 -4.79
CA GLN A 478 7.74 -7.13 -3.76
C GLN A 478 8.04 -7.69 -2.36
N GLN A 479 7.61 -8.91 -2.06
CA GLN A 479 7.96 -9.61 -0.82
C GLN A 479 9.46 -9.89 -0.71
N LEU A 480 10.10 -10.39 -1.78
CA LEU A 480 11.56 -10.60 -1.82
C LEU A 480 12.35 -9.29 -1.64
N GLN A 481 11.89 -8.20 -2.25
CA GLN A 481 12.51 -6.88 -2.10
C GLN A 481 12.33 -6.31 -0.69
N ALA A 482 11.19 -6.58 -0.04
CA ALA A 482 10.96 -6.23 1.35
C ALA A 482 11.92 -7.00 2.27
N ALA A 483 12.02 -8.31 2.09
CA ALA A 483 12.91 -9.17 2.89
C ALA A 483 14.39 -8.76 2.76
N GLY A 484 14.85 -8.50 1.54
CA GLY A 484 16.25 -8.15 1.27
C GLY A 484 16.72 -6.80 1.83
N ARG A 485 15.81 -5.92 2.26
CA ARG A 485 16.15 -4.62 2.86
C ARG A 485 16.06 -4.60 4.39
N TYR A 486 15.33 -5.53 5.01
CA TYR A 486 15.22 -5.61 6.47
C TYR A 486 16.37 -6.39 7.12
N ASP A 487 17.02 -7.30 6.40
CA ASP A 487 18.18 -8.03 6.91
C ASP A 487 19.08 -8.56 5.77
N GLN A 488 20.20 -7.87 5.49
CA GLN A 488 21.19 -8.38 4.54
C GLN A 488 21.83 -9.70 5.02
N SER A 489 21.74 -10.01 6.32
CA SER A 489 22.15 -11.32 6.88
C SER A 489 21.11 -12.42 6.63
N GLY A 490 19.83 -12.05 6.59
CA GLY A 490 18.72 -12.98 6.35
C GLY A 490 18.65 -13.48 4.90
N LEU A 491 19.08 -12.67 3.93
CA LEU A 491 19.23 -13.11 2.53
C LEU A 491 20.30 -14.19 2.31
N LEU A 492 21.25 -14.30 3.24
CA LEU A 492 22.33 -15.30 3.21
C LEU A 492 22.01 -16.52 4.11
N SER A 493 20.86 -16.52 4.76
CA SER A 493 20.34 -17.67 5.51
C SER A 493 19.39 -18.41 4.58
N ASP A 494 19.64 -19.70 4.36
CA ASP A 494 18.86 -20.57 3.45
C ASP A 494 17.41 -20.84 3.94
N GLU A 495 16.98 -20.12 4.98
CA GLU A 495 15.68 -20.28 5.63
C GLU A 495 14.78 -19.09 5.32
N ILE A 496 13.92 -19.28 4.32
CA ILE A 496 12.83 -18.37 3.96
C ILE A 496 11.84 -18.31 5.14
N PRO A 497 11.61 -17.15 5.79
CA PRO A 497 10.57 -17.03 6.81
C PRO A 497 9.22 -16.97 6.11
N LEU A 498 8.54 -18.12 6.06
CA LEU A 498 7.16 -18.22 5.57
C LEU A 498 6.23 -17.37 6.45
N ALA A 499 5.65 -16.31 5.89
CA ALA A 499 4.66 -15.50 6.61
C ALA A 499 3.38 -16.32 6.86
N ALA A 500 2.88 -16.29 8.10
CA ALA A 500 1.72 -17.08 8.54
C ALA A 500 0.42 -16.86 7.73
N ALA A 501 0.27 -15.71 7.05
CA ALA A 501 -0.91 -15.39 6.25
C ALA A 501 -0.98 -16.18 4.93
N ASP A 502 0.16 -16.41 4.27
CA ASP A 502 0.22 -17.19 3.03
C ASP A 502 0.09 -18.70 3.32
N PHE A 503 0.57 -19.13 4.50
CA PHE A 503 0.49 -20.51 4.96
C PHE A 503 -0.95 -21.01 5.15
N SER A 504 -1.81 -20.20 5.77
CA SER A 504 -3.23 -20.58 5.96
C SER A 504 -3.98 -20.76 4.64
N GLN A 505 -3.59 -20.04 3.59
CA GLN A 505 -4.22 -20.17 2.28
C GLN A 505 -3.81 -21.47 1.58
N TRP A 506 -2.54 -21.86 1.67
CA TRP A 506 -2.09 -23.15 1.14
C TRP A 506 -2.72 -24.34 1.88
N VAL A 507 -2.90 -24.23 3.20
CA VAL A 507 -3.62 -25.24 3.99
C VAL A 507 -5.08 -25.34 3.53
N LYS A 508 -5.76 -24.21 3.26
CA LYS A 508 -7.12 -24.20 2.70
C LYS A 508 -7.18 -24.92 1.34
N ASP A 509 -6.26 -24.58 0.44
CA ASP A 509 -6.21 -25.15 -0.90
C ASP A 509 -5.95 -26.66 -0.85
N ALA A 510 -5.04 -27.11 0.03
CA ALA A 510 -4.74 -28.52 0.23
C ALA A 510 -5.92 -29.29 0.87
N LEU A 511 -6.60 -28.72 1.87
CA LEU A 511 -7.79 -29.32 2.49
C LEU A 511 -8.97 -29.42 1.51
N SER A 512 -9.16 -28.41 0.66
CA SER A 512 -10.24 -28.42 -0.34
C SER A 512 -10.05 -29.51 -1.40
N HIS A 513 -8.80 -29.89 -1.66
CA HIS A 513 -8.42 -30.97 -2.58
C HIS A 513 -7.89 -32.21 -1.83
N TYR A 514 -8.37 -32.46 -0.59
CA TYR A 514 -7.90 -33.56 0.26
C TYR A 514 -7.97 -34.93 -0.45
N TRP A 515 -9.01 -35.17 -1.24
CA TRP A 515 -9.22 -36.42 -1.98
C TRP A 515 -8.56 -36.47 -3.38
N GLY A 516 -7.89 -35.40 -3.81
CA GLY A 516 -7.18 -35.34 -5.08
C GLY A 516 -7.26 -33.97 -5.78
N GLY A 517 -6.21 -33.63 -6.54
CA GLY A 517 -6.13 -32.42 -7.35
C GLY A 517 -4.72 -31.80 -7.36
N PRO A 518 -4.40 -30.97 -8.37
CA PRO A 518 -3.06 -30.36 -8.50
C PRO A 518 -2.69 -29.52 -7.28
N LYS A 519 -3.66 -28.88 -6.63
CA LYS A 519 -3.44 -28.08 -5.42
C LYS A 519 -2.98 -28.86 -4.19
N LEU A 520 -3.16 -30.19 -4.16
CA LEU A 520 -2.60 -31.05 -3.11
C LEU A 520 -1.21 -31.57 -3.52
N THR A 521 -1.07 -32.02 -4.77
CA THR A 521 0.16 -32.65 -5.29
C THR A 521 1.30 -31.65 -5.49
N GLU A 522 0.99 -30.43 -5.94
CA GLU A 522 1.95 -29.34 -6.21
C GLU A 522 1.97 -28.31 -5.07
N SER A 523 1.37 -28.64 -3.92
CA SER A 523 1.29 -27.71 -2.80
C SER A 523 2.69 -27.33 -2.29
N PRO A 524 2.96 -26.05 -1.99
CA PRO A 524 4.19 -25.63 -1.29
C PRO A 524 4.40 -26.35 0.05
N LEU A 525 3.32 -26.87 0.66
CA LEU A 525 3.36 -27.65 1.90
C LEU A 525 4.15 -28.96 1.77
N THR A 526 4.30 -29.50 0.56
CA THR A 526 5.09 -30.71 0.30
C THR A 526 6.58 -30.56 0.65
N LYS A 527 7.08 -29.32 0.70
CA LYS A 527 8.47 -29.00 1.01
C LYS A 527 8.77 -28.91 2.51
N LEU A 528 7.76 -29.02 3.37
CA LEU A 528 7.94 -28.97 4.83
C LEU A 528 8.74 -30.18 5.33
N LYS A 529 9.60 -29.97 6.34
CA LYS A 529 10.45 -31.02 6.91
C LYS A 529 9.61 -32.14 7.51
N ILE A 530 8.46 -31.82 8.13
CA ILE A 530 7.51 -32.84 8.64
C ILE A 530 6.93 -33.73 7.55
N VAL A 531 6.62 -33.17 6.36
CA VAL A 531 6.06 -33.94 5.25
C VAL A 531 7.15 -34.81 4.62
N GLN A 532 8.36 -34.26 4.49
CA GLN A 532 9.52 -35.01 4.01
C GLN A 532 9.90 -36.17 4.93
N ALA A 533 9.85 -35.97 6.24
CA ALA A 533 10.08 -37.05 7.20
C ALA A 533 9.02 -38.16 7.10
N MET A 534 7.77 -37.79 6.80
CA MET A 534 6.64 -38.71 6.70
C MET A 534 6.58 -39.47 5.35
N LEU A 535 7.31 -39.03 4.31
CA LEU A 535 7.42 -39.73 3.02
C LEU A 535 7.89 -41.18 3.16
N SER A 536 8.81 -41.42 4.09
CA SER A 536 9.38 -42.76 4.36
C SER A 536 8.33 -43.78 4.80
N ARG A 537 7.22 -43.33 5.40
CA ARG A 537 6.13 -44.19 5.89
C ARG A 537 5.04 -44.48 4.86
N TYR A 538 5.05 -43.77 3.73
CA TYR A 538 4.00 -43.85 2.69
C TYR A 538 4.58 -44.12 1.29
N ASP A 539 5.61 -44.97 1.22
CA ASP A 539 6.23 -45.45 -0.02
C ASP A 539 6.61 -44.33 -1.02
N GLY A 540 7.08 -43.19 -0.51
CA GLY A 540 7.51 -42.06 -1.34
C GLY A 540 6.37 -41.25 -1.98
N ASN A 541 5.10 -41.53 -1.65
CA ASN A 541 3.98 -40.76 -2.18
C ASN A 541 3.72 -39.49 -1.36
N THR A 542 4.16 -38.34 -1.90
CA THR A 542 4.04 -37.02 -1.26
C THR A 542 2.59 -36.61 -0.97
N SER A 543 1.63 -37.03 -1.80
CA SER A 543 0.21 -36.73 -1.61
C SER A 543 -0.36 -37.45 -0.38
N ASN A 544 0.06 -38.70 -0.16
CA ASN A 544 -0.38 -39.50 0.99
C ASN A 544 0.28 -39.01 2.29
N ALA A 545 1.57 -38.66 2.23
CA ALA A 545 2.28 -38.07 3.38
C ALA A 545 1.65 -36.73 3.80
N LEU A 546 1.33 -35.86 2.85
CA LEU A 546 0.65 -34.59 3.14
C LEU A 546 -0.76 -34.80 3.69
N ARG A 547 -1.53 -35.77 3.17
CA ARG A 547 -2.86 -36.14 3.71
C ARG A 547 -2.79 -36.62 5.15
N ALA A 548 -1.77 -37.40 5.49
CA ALA A 548 -1.56 -37.89 6.84
C ALA A 548 -1.25 -36.74 7.81
N ILE A 549 -0.37 -35.80 7.42
CA ILE A 549 -0.09 -34.58 8.20
C ILE A 549 -1.35 -33.72 8.37
N LEU A 550 -2.12 -33.49 7.31
CA LEU A 550 -3.37 -32.72 7.40
C LEU A 550 -4.38 -33.38 8.34
N ARG A 551 -4.48 -34.71 8.32
CA ARG A 551 -5.33 -35.46 9.24
C ARG A 551 -4.85 -35.36 10.68
N GLU A 552 -3.54 -35.50 10.91
CA GLU A 552 -2.96 -35.36 12.25
C GLU A 552 -3.17 -33.94 12.81
N ALA A 553 -3.03 -32.92 11.96
CA ALA A 553 -3.27 -31.54 12.35
C ALA A 553 -4.75 -31.26 12.66
N ILE A 554 -5.70 -31.87 11.93
CA ILE A 554 -7.13 -31.79 12.27
C ILE A 554 -7.40 -32.47 13.62
N GLU A 555 -6.79 -33.62 13.90
CA GLU A 555 -6.94 -34.31 15.19
C GLU A 555 -6.36 -33.51 16.36
N ARG A 556 -5.26 -32.76 16.17
CA ARG A 556 -4.73 -31.86 17.22
C ARG A 556 -5.65 -30.69 17.57
N VAL A 557 -6.58 -30.33 16.67
CA VAL A 557 -7.59 -29.29 16.90
C VAL A 557 -8.81 -29.84 17.66
N ARG A 558 -8.86 -31.16 17.90
CA ARG A 558 -9.95 -31.82 18.63
C ARG A 558 -9.96 -31.44 20.12
N PRO A 559 -11.08 -30.93 20.67
CA PRO A 559 -11.23 -30.69 22.10
C PRO A 559 -11.30 -31.99 22.92
N GLU A 560 -10.94 -31.93 24.21
CA GLU A 560 -11.08 -33.05 25.15
C GLU A 560 -12.55 -33.34 25.48
N GLY A 561 -12.96 -34.62 25.44
CA GLY A 561 -14.31 -35.09 25.83
C GLY A 561 -15.06 -35.88 24.75
N GLU A 562 -16.31 -36.24 25.03
CA GLU A 562 -17.22 -36.87 24.07
C GLU A 562 -17.76 -35.87 23.05
N ARG A 563 -17.99 -36.33 21.81
CA ARG A 563 -18.41 -35.48 20.68
C ARG A 563 -19.72 -34.76 20.99
N ARG A 564 -19.70 -33.42 20.97
CA ARG A 564 -20.88 -32.58 21.17
C ARG A 564 -21.02 -31.57 20.02
N PHE A 565 -22.22 -31.04 19.84
CA PHE A 565 -22.49 -29.90 18.94
C PHE A 565 -22.43 -28.57 19.71
N THR A 566 -21.48 -28.45 20.64
CA THR A 566 -21.25 -27.24 21.45
C THR A 566 -20.23 -26.33 20.77
N GLY A 567 -20.16 -25.05 21.16
CA GLY A 567 -19.29 -24.03 20.56
C GLY A 567 -17.80 -24.40 20.49
N GLU A 568 -17.32 -25.24 21.41
CA GLU A 568 -15.93 -25.73 21.46
C GLU A 568 -15.63 -26.77 20.36
N TRP A 569 -16.61 -27.62 20.03
CA TRP A 569 -16.49 -28.66 19.00
C TRP A 569 -16.78 -28.16 17.59
N VAL A 570 -17.35 -26.95 17.44
CA VAL A 570 -17.77 -26.40 16.15
C VAL A 570 -16.63 -26.39 15.13
N LEU A 571 -15.41 -25.99 15.52
CA LEU A 571 -14.28 -25.90 14.58
C LEU A 571 -13.86 -27.28 14.06
N TYR A 572 -13.74 -28.27 14.94
CA TYR A 572 -13.42 -29.65 14.56
C TYR A 572 -14.52 -30.27 13.70
N ASN A 573 -15.78 -30.13 14.09
CA ASN A 573 -16.93 -30.64 13.34
C ASN A 573 -17.00 -30.03 11.93
N ILE A 574 -16.68 -28.73 11.76
CA ILE A 574 -16.62 -28.10 10.43
C ILE A 574 -15.51 -28.75 9.58
N LEU A 575 -14.31 -28.96 10.14
CA LEU A 575 -13.18 -29.55 9.41
C LEU A 575 -13.48 -30.98 8.95
N GLU A 576 -13.98 -31.80 9.87
CA GLU A 576 -14.34 -33.19 9.63
C GLU A 576 -15.45 -33.30 8.57
N MET A 577 -16.59 -32.60 8.78
CA MET A 577 -17.73 -32.70 7.88
C MET A 577 -17.44 -32.11 6.49
N LYS A 578 -16.68 -31.01 6.41
CA LYS A 578 -16.42 -30.33 5.14
C LYS A 578 -15.33 -31.00 4.31
N PHE A 579 -14.22 -31.37 4.94
CA PHE A 579 -13.00 -31.77 4.22
C PHE A 579 -12.75 -33.28 4.27
N LEU A 580 -13.08 -33.96 5.37
CA LEU A 580 -12.91 -35.42 5.46
C LEU A 580 -14.14 -36.14 4.89
N GLU A 581 -15.35 -35.76 5.28
CA GLU A 581 -16.60 -36.39 4.83
C GLU A 581 -17.15 -35.82 3.52
N GLY A 582 -16.68 -34.64 3.08
CA GLY A 582 -17.07 -34.04 1.79
C GLY A 582 -18.49 -33.46 1.72
N LYS A 583 -19.13 -33.14 2.86
CA LYS A 583 -20.52 -32.66 2.90
C LYS A 583 -20.70 -31.27 2.28
N LYS A 584 -21.91 -31.00 1.78
CA LYS A 584 -22.27 -29.68 1.22
C LYS A 584 -22.43 -28.65 2.33
N VAL A 585 -22.14 -27.38 2.01
CA VAL A 585 -22.16 -26.26 2.98
C VAL A 585 -23.54 -26.14 3.65
N ARG A 586 -24.62 -26.26 2.87
CA ARG A 586 -26.01 -26.22 3.35
C ARG A 586 -26.34 -27.34 4.36
N GLU A 587 -25.81 -28.54 4.15
CA GLU A 587 -26.04 -29.68 5.06
C GLU A 587 -25.32 -29.49 6.39
N ILE A 588 -24.10 -28.95 6.35
CA ILE A 588 -23.30 -28.64 7.54
C ILE A 588 -23.96 -27.52 8.35
N ALA A 589 -24.40 -26.45 7.67
CA ALA A 589 -25.11 -25.34 8.29
C ALA A 589 -26.37 -25.80 9.02
N MET A 590 -27.17 -26.69 8.40
CA MET A 590 -28.35 -27.28 9.04
C MET A 590 -27.99 -28.16 10.25
N ARG A 591 -26.98 -29.03 10.13
CA ARG A 591 -26.57 -29.94 11.22
C ARG A 591 -25.98 -29.21 12.42
N LEU A 592 -25.30 -28.09 12.20
CA LEU A 592 -24.70 -27.26 13.26
C LEU A 592 -25.62 -26.12 13.72
N ALA A 593 -26.87 -26.07 13.23
CA ALA A 593 -27.85 -25.04 13.56
C ALA A 593 -27.31 -23.60 13.40
N MET A 594 -26.62 -23.32 12.29
CA MET A 594 -26.01 -22.01 12.00
C MET A 594 -26.32 -21.54 10.57
N SER A 595 -26.17 -20.23 10.31
CA SER A 595 -26.33 -19.68 8.96
C SER A 595 -25.10 -19.97 8.09
N GLU A 596 -25.26 -19.97 6.76
CA GLU A 596 -24.14 -20.18 5.82
C GLU A 596 -23.04 -19.12 5.99
N ALA A 597 -23.42 -17.87 6.24
CA ALA A 597 -22.47 -16.78 6.46
C ALA A 597 -21.61 -17.00 7.73
N ASP A 598 -22.21 -17.47 8.82
CA ASP A 598 -21.47 -17.78 10.05
C ASP A 598 -20.59 -19.03 9.87
N LEU A 599 -21.07 -20.03 9.11
CA LEU A 599 -20.29 -21.20 8.73
C LEU A 599 -19.01 -20.81 7.97
N TYR A 600 -19.08 -19.91 6.98
CA TYR A 600 -17.88 -19.43 6.27
C TYR A 600 -16.89 -18.71 7.19
N ARG A 601 -17.38 -17.93 8.16
CA ARG A 601 -16.54 -17.24 9.15
C ARG A 601 -15.84 -18.24 10.06
N LYS A 602 -16.57 -19.22 10.61
CA LYS A 602 -16.04 -20.26 11.49
C LYS A 602 -15.11 -21.22 10.75
N GLN A 603 -15.39 -21.53 9.49
CA GLN A 603 -14.52 -22.33 8.63
C GLN A 603 -13.14 -21.68 8.47
N ARG A 604 -13.07 -20.36 8.27
CA ARG A 604 -11.80 -19.63 8.18
C ARG A 604 -10.97 -19.77 9.46
N VAL A 605 -11.60 -19.59 10.62
CA VAL A 605 -10.95 -19.76 11.94
C VAL A 605 -10.48 -21.20 12.14
N ALA A 606 -11.26 -22.19 11.69
CA ALA A 606 -10.87 -23.60 11.78
C ALA A 606 -9.64 -23.93 10.92
N ILE A 607 -9.56 -23.38 9.71
CA ILE A 607 -8.38 -23.53 8.83
C ILE A 607 -7.15 -22.87 9.45
N GLU A 608 -7.30 -21.68 10.03
CA GLU A 608 -6.22 -20.97 10.73
C GLU A 608 -5.70 -21.80 11.93
N ALA A 609 -6.57 -22.50 12.65
CA ALA A 609 -6.19 -23.40 13.74
C ALA A 609 -5.38 -24.62 13.24
N VAL A 610 -5.79 -25.24 12.13
CA VAL A 610 -5.03 -26.34 11.50
C VAL A 610 -3.68 -25.85 11.01
N ALA A 611 -3.63 -24.68 10.39
CA ALA A 611 -2.38 -24.06 9.94
C ALA A 611 -1.40 -23.83 11.12
N LYS A 612 -1.91 -23.36 12.26
CA LYS A 612 -1.10 -23.22 13.47
C LYS A 612 -0.58 -24.56 14.00
N ALA A 613 -1.42 -25.59 14.02
CA ALA A 613 -1.02 -26.93 14.44
C ALA A 613 0.10 -27.52 13.57
N ILE A 614 0.05 -27.31 12.25
CA ILE A 614 1.11 -27.76 11.32
C ILE A 614 2.43 -27.01 11.57
N LEU A 615 2.39 -25.71 11.86
CA LEU A 615 3.58 -24.94 12.21
C LEU A 615 4.20 -25.41 13.54
N GLU A 616 3.36 -25.72 14.53
CA GLU A 616 3.80 -26.32 15.79
C GLU A 616 4.46 -27.70 15.57
N MET A 617 3.90 -28.52 14.67
CA MET A 617 4.53 -29.78 14.24
C MET A 617 5.89 -29.57 13.57
N GLU A 618 6.00 -28.56 12.70
CA GLU A 618 7.25 -28.23 12.00
C GLU A 618 8.36 -27.79 12.96
N THR A 619 8.02 -26.97 13.95
CA THR A 619 8.97 -26.53 14.98
C THR A 619 9.41 -27.67 15.92
N GLN A 620 8.50 -28.58 16.28
CA GLN A 620 8.82 -29.77 17.10
C GLN A 620 9.75 -30.75 16.37
N ASN A 621 9.50 -31.01 15.08
CA ASN A 621 10.37 -31.85 14.27
C ASN A 621 11.72 -31.18 13.97
N GLY A 622 11.75 -29.85 13.84
CA GLY A 622 12.99 -29.08 13.73
C GLY A 622 13.92 -29.27 14.93
N HIS A 623 13.38 -29.31 16.14
CA HIS A 623 14.17 -29.54 17.37
C HIS A 623 14.61 -30.99 17.58
N THR A 624 13.88 -31.98 17.04
CA THR A 624 14.20 -33.41 17.25
C THR A 624 15.38 -33.87 16.40
N ASN A 625 15.64 -33.20 15.27
CA ASN A 625 16.77 -33.51 14.37
C ASN A 625 18.12 -32.90 14.82
N GLU A 626 18.14 -32.11 15.91
CA GLU A 626 19.35 -31.45 16.44
C GLU A 626 19.92 -32.11 17.72
N LEU A 627 19.32 -33.19 18.22
CA LEU A 627 19.87 -33.94 19.36
C LEU A 627 20.96 -34.92 18.87
N PRO A 628 22.20 -34.87 19.41
CA PRO A 628 23.27 -35.75 18.96
C PRO A 628 22.99 -37.19 19.39
N LYS A 629 23.26 -38.14 18.48
CA LYS A 629 23.40 -39.56 18.83
C LYS A 629 24.45 -39.69 19.93
N SER A 630 24.03 -40.16 21.10
CA SER A 630 24.93 -40.66 22.13
C SER A 630 25.40 -42.06 21.75
N GLU A 631 26.63 -42.16 21.25
CA GLU A 631 27.59 -43.23 21.58
C GLU A 631 28.98 -42.61 21.70
#